data_AF-A0A381ZH86-F1
#
_entry.id   AF-A0A381ZH86-F1
#
_cell.length_a   1.000
_cell.length_b   1.000
_cell.length_c   1.000
_cell.angle_alpha   90.00
_cell.angle_beta   90.00
_cell.angle_gamma   90.00
#
_symmetry.space_group_name_H-M   'P 1'
#
loop_
_entity.id
_entity.type
_entity.pdbx_description
1 polymer ?
#
loop_
_entity_poly.entity_id
_entity_poly.type
_entity_poly.pdbx_seq_one_letter_code
_entity_poly.pdbx_strand_id
1 'polypeptide(L)'
;ADWGLEIGLLADVYRRYTTAQVCQVDIADQYDHKHQDLSPDDAGSGLHKMSIDTARSLFARLAASGTVLTHEGFQSLDATYTQAALDLVARYGDDAAINGLTHDRHLEEAAVEMFARAVIEAGEHFLADPNADSRSPSWSQVRAEVPDLPERLAKAVEADRAG
;
A
#
# COMPACT_ATOMS: atom_id res chain seq x y z
N ALA A 1 -5.79 1.52 11.09
CA ALA A 1 -4.52 0.77 10.95
C ALA A 1 -3.98 1.17 9.61
N ASP A 2 -2.84 1.84 9.58
CA ASP A 2 -2.31 2.46 8.37
C ASP A 2 -1.29 1.50 7.74
N TRP A 3 -1.18 1.50 6.40
CA TRP A 3 -0.33 0.59 5.63
C TRP A 3 1.19 0.85 5.74
N GLY A 4 1.58 1.83 6.55
CA GLY A 4 2.97 2.27 6.67
C GLY A 4 3.91 1.21 7.23
N LEU A 5 3.43 0.30 8.09
CA LEU A 5 4.25 -0.79 8.64
C LEU A 5 4.56 -1.83 7.56
N GLU A 6 3.56 -2.29 6.83
CA GLU A 6 3.65 -3.33 5.81
C GLU A 6 4.49 -2.83 4.62
N ILE A 7 4.19 -1.64 4.11
CA ILE A 7 4.97 -0.99 3.05
C ILE A 7 6.40 -0.74 3.54
N GLY A 8 6.55 -0.35 4.80
CA GLY A 8 7.84 -0.13 5.40
C GLY A 8 8.69 -1.40 5.52
N LEU A 9 8.06 -2.53 5.86
CA LEU A 9 8.71 -3.83 5.90
C LEU A 9 9.12 -4.29 4.49
N LEU A 10 8.21 -4.20 3.52
CA LEU A 10 8.48 -4.59 2.13
C LEU A 10 9.61 -3.76 1.51
N ALA A 11 9.62 -2.44 1.71
CA ALA A 11 10.69 -1.58 1.24
C ALA A 11 12.04 -1.90 1.92
N ASP A 12 12.01 -2.33 3.18
CA ASP A 12 13.21 -2.76 3.90
C ASP A 12 13.75 -4.11 3.41
N VAL A 13 12.87 -5.05 3.07
CA VAL A 13 13.22 -6.33 2.44
C VAL A 13 13.81 -6.07 1.06
N TYR A 14 13.15 -5.26 0.23
CA TYR A 14 13.59 -4.94 -1.12
C TYR A 14 14.96 -4.24 -1.16
N ARG A 15 15.27 -3.39 -0.17
CA ARG A 15 16.58 -2.74 -0.08
C ARG A 15 17.69 -3.68 0.39
N ARG A 16 17.37 -4.69 1.21
CA ARG A 16 18.37 -5.58 1.84
C ARG A 16 18.61 -6.87 1.07
N TYR A 17 17.62 -7.35 0.33
CA TYR A 17 17.66 -8.62 -0.36
C TYR A 17 17.44 -8.44 -1.86
N THR A 18 18.12 -9.27 -2.65
CA THR A 18 17.81 -9.37 -4.08
C THR A 18 16.47 -10.07 -4.28
N THR A 19 15.80 -9.82 -5.40
CA THR A 19 14.54 -10.50 -5.74
C THR A 19 14.67 -12.02 -5.79
N ALA A 20 15.86 -12.55 -6.11
CA ALA A 20 16.14 -13.99 -6.08
C ALA A 20 16.14 -14.61 -4.66
N GLN A 21 16.23 -13.78 -3.61
CA GLN A 21 16.19 -14.20 -2.21
C GLN A 21 14.81 -13.98 -1.57
N VAL A 22 13.86 -13.46 -2.34
CA VAL A 22 12.46 -13.25 -1.92
C VAL A 22 11.61 -14.26 -2.65
N CYS A 23 10.72 -14.92 -1.92
CA CYS A 23 9.72 -15.82 -2.51
C CYS A 23 8.34 -15.50 -1.94
N GLN A 24 7.32 -15.84 -2.71
CA GLN A 24 5.93 -15.90 -2.27
C GLN A 24 5.54 -17.36 -2.23
N VAL A 25 4.85 -17.76 -1.17
CA VAL A 25 4.35 -19.13 -1.00
C VAL A 25 2.84 -19.05 -0.84
N ASP A 26 2.14 -19.99 -1.47
CA ASP A 26 0.71 -20.15 -1.24
C ASP A 26 0.50 -20.72 0.17
N ILE A 27 -0.46 -20.16 0.89
CA ILE A 27 -0.72 -20.46 2.30
C ILE A 27 -2.04 -21.23 2.47
N ALA A 28 -3.00 -21.06 1.56
CA ALA A 28 -4.30 -21.71 1.65
C ALA A 28 -5.03 -21.74 0.29
N ASP A 29 -5.74 -22.84 0.03
CA ASP A 29 -6.58 -23.01 -1.17
C ASP A 29 -7.69 -21.96 -1.26
N GLN A 30 -8.15 -21.45 -0.11
CA GLN A 30 -9.17 -20.41 -0.02
C GLN A 30 -8.77 -19.39 1.03
N TYR A 31 -8.74 -18.12 0.61
CA TYR A 31 -8.57 -16.98 1.48
C TYR A 31 -9.83 -16.13 1.43
N ASP A 32 -10.56 -16.09 2.54
CA ASP A 32 -11.70 -15.17 2.71
C ASP A 32 -11.14 -13.76 2.93
N HIS A 33 -11.12 -12.98 1.85
CA HIS A 33 -10.65 -11.61 1.91
C HIS A 33 -11.80 -10.69 2.29
N LYS A 34 -11.52 -9.79 3.24
CA LYS A 34 -12.50 -8.79 3.65
C LYS A 34 -12.71 -7.78 2.52
N HIS A 35 -13.83 -7.90 1.81
CA HIS A 35 -14.25 -6.90 0.84
C HIS A 35 -14.44 -5.53 1.53
N GLN A 36 -13.98 -4.48 0.87
CA GLN A 36 -14.16 -3.10 1.26
C GLN A 36 -14.82 -2.34 0.11
N ASP A 37 -15.68 -1.38 0.44
CA ASP A 37 -16.32 -0.54 -0.55
C ASP A 37 -15.30 0.37 -1.22
N LEU A 38 -15.56 0.75 -2.48
CA LEU A 38 -14.70 1.66 -3.22
C LEU A 38 -14.64 3.05 -2.55
N SER A 39 -15.75 3.52 -1.97
CA SER A 39 -15.89 4.83 -1.32
C SER A 39 -15.45 6.02 -2.21
N PRO A 40 -15.96 6.16 -3.45
CA PRO A 40 -15.49 7.19 -4.39
C PRO A 40 -15.73 8.63 -3.89
N ASP A 41 -16.76 8.82 -3.05
CA ASP A 41 -17.17 10.11 -2.50
C ASP A 41 -16.71 10.33 -1.04
N ASP A 42 -15.98 9.37 -0.46
CA ASP A 42 -15.49 9.44 0.93
C ASP A 42 -14.04 8.96 1.03
N ALA A 43 -13.09 9.90 0.97
CA ALA A 43 -11.66 9.66 1.16
C ALA A 43 -11.30 9.17 2.58
N GLY A 44 -12.24 9.22 3.53
CA GLY A 44 -12.07 8.74 4.90
C GLY A 44 -12.42 7.27 5.11
N SER A 45 -12.89 6.54 4.09
CA SER A 45 -13.29 5.15 4.22
C SER A 45 -12.91 4.27 3.02
N GLY A 46 -13.13 2.96 3.18
CA GLY A 46 -13.01 1.98 2.11
C GLY A 46 -11.64 1.95 1.43
N LEU A 47 -11.67 1.56 0.17
CA LEU A 47 -10.49 1.49 -0.69
C LEU A 47 -9.90 2.87 -0.98
N HIS A 48 -10.71 3.93 -0.97
CA HIS A 48 -10.23 5.29 -1.17
C HIS A 48 -9.22 5.70 -0.09
N LYS A 49 -9.59 5.59 1.19
CA LYS A 49 -8.66 5.84 2.30
C LYS A 49 -7.41 4.97 2.20
N MET A 50 -7.60 3.66 1.95
CA MET A 50 -6.49 2.71 1.90
C MET A 50 -5.48 3.05 0.79
N SER A 51 -5.95 3.51 -0.37
CA SER A 51 -5.11 3.95 -1.48
C SER A 51 -4.33 5.21 -1.14
N ILE A 52 -4.95 6.20 -0.47
CA ILE A 52 -4.25 7.40 0.01
C ILE A 52 -3.15 7.02 1.00
N ASP A 53 -3.46 6.19 2.01
CA ASP A 53 -2.49 5.76 3.03
C ASP A 53 -1.31 4.99 2.41
N THR A 54 -1.61 4.14 1.42
CA THR A 54 -0.61 3.36 0.68
C THR A 54 0.31 4.26 -0.13
N ALA A 55 -0.26 5.16 -0.93
CA ALA A 55 0.50 6.09 -1.75
C ALA A 55 1.37 7.01 -0.90
N ARG A 56 0.84 7.55 0.20
CA ARG A 56 1.58 8.44 1.09
C ARG A 56 2.77 7.73 1.75
N SER A 57 2.55 6.50 2.22
CA SER A 57 3.62 5.64 2.74
C SER A 57 4.71 5.38 1.69
N LEU A 58 4.35 5.11 0.44
CA LEU A 58 5.31 4.93 -0.65
C LEU A 58 6.10 6.22 -0.94
N PHE A 59 5.44 7.37 -1.00
CA PHE A 59 6.07 8.67 -1.27
C PHE A 59 7.06 9.06 -0.17
N ALA A 60 6.69 8.88 1.10
CA ALA A 60 7.59 9.11 2.22
C ALA A 60 8.86 8.24 2.13
N ARG A 61 8.72 6.99 1.70
CA ARG A 61 9.84 6.06 1.54
C ARG A 61 10.72 6.39 0.35
N LEU A 62 10.13 6.76 -0.79
CA LEU A 62 10.87 7.23 -1.97
C LEU A 62 11.67 8.49 -1.63
N ALA A 63 11.05 9.48 -0.98
CA ALA A 63 11.73 10.69 -0.53
C ALA A 63 12.88 10.39 0.44
N ALA A 64 12.67 9.50 1.42
CA ALA A 64 13.72 9.05 2.33
C ALA A 64 14.87 8.33 1.61
N SER A 65 14.64 7.77 0.42
CA SER A 65 15.67 7.16 -0.43
C SER A 65 16.38 8.15 -1.37
N GLY A 66 15.99 9.43 -1.36
CA GLY A 66 16.58 10.50 -2.17
C GLY A 66 15.80 10.85 -3.43
N THR A 67 14.61 10.28 -3.65
CA THR A 67 13.74 10.66 -4.76
C THR A 67 13.17 12.06 -4.51
N VAL A 68 13.32 12.96 -5.47
CA VAL A 68 12.68 14.27 -5.44
C VAL A 68 11.26 14.14 -5.98
N LEU A 69 10.27 14.45 -5.15
CA LEU A 69 8.86 14.45 -5.52
C LEU A 69 8.38 15.90 -5.64
N THR A 70 7.74 16.21 -6.75
CA THR A 70 7.22 17.56 -7.05
C THR A 70 5.77 17.47 -7.50
N HIS A 71 5.08 18.62 -7.52
CA HIS A 71 3.71 18.70 -7.99
C HIS A 71 3.55 18.21 -9.44
N GLU A 72 4.44 18.64 -10.34
CA GLU A 72 4.45 18.22 -11.75
C GLU A 72 4.80 16.72 -11.90
N GLY A 73 5.62 16.21 -10.98
CA GLY A 73 5.92 14.78 -10.88
C GLY A 73 4.67 13.96 -10.58
N PHE A 74 3.82 14.42 -9.66
CA PHE A 74 2.55 13.76 -9.36
C PHE A 74 1.54 13.87 -10.51
N GLN A 75 1.47 14.99 -11.22
CA GLN A 75 0.64 15.10 -12.44
C GLN A 75 1.08 14.10 -13.52
N SER A 76 2.40 13.93 -13.67
CA SER A 76 2.95 12.93 -14.61
C SER A 76 2.67 11.50 -14.14
N LEU A 77 2.74 11.24 -12.83
CA LEU A 77 2.42 9.95 -12.23
C LEU A 77 0.94 9.60 -12.43
N ASP A 78 0.02 10.53 -12.24
CA ASP A 78 -1.40 10.35 -12.47
C ASP A 78 -1.70 9.95 -13.93
N ALA A 79 -1.15 10.68 -14.89
CA ALA A 79 -1.33 10.36 -16.31
C ALA A 79 -0.80 8.97 -16.67
N THR A 80 0.39 8.61 -16.16
CA THR A 80 1.00 7.29 -16.43
C THR A 80 0.29 6.15 -15.71
N TYR A 81 -0.16 6.38 -14.47
CA TYR A 81 -1.00 5.44 -13.72
C TYR A 81 -2.30 5.16 -14.45
N THR A 82 -3.03 6.21 -14.82
CA THR A 82 -4.33 6.11 -15.49
C THR A 82 -4.22 5.35 -16.80
N GLN A 83 -3.21 5.65 -17.63
CA GLN A 83 -2.98 4.92 -18.88
C GLN A 83 -2.68 3.44 -18.63
N ALA A 84 -1.76 3.13 -17.71
CA ALA A 84 -1.41 1.75 -17.40
C ALA A 84 -2.59 0.97 -16.82
N ALA A 85 -3.42 1.61 -16.00
CA ALA A 85 -4.59 1.00 -15.40
C ALA A 85 -5.69 0.71 -16.44
N LEU A 86 -5.98 1.64 -17.34
CA LEU A 86 -6.95 1.42 -18.43
C LEU A 86 -6.50 0.31 -19.39
N ASP A 87 -5.20 0.22 -19.68
CA ASP A 87 -4.63 -0.90 -20.44
C ASP A 87 -4.86 -2.25 -19.74
N LEU A 88 -4.74 -2.29 -18.41
CA LEU A 88 -5.03 -3.50 -17.62
C LEU A 88 -6.52 -3.83 -17.61
N VAL A 89 -7.40 -2.84 -17.45
CA VAL A 89 -8.86 -3.04 -17.51
C VAL A 89 -9.25 -3.70 -18.83
N ALA A 90 -8.72 -3.21 -19.96
CA ALA A 90 -8.98 -3.81 -21.26
C ALA A 90 -8.52 -5.27 -21.34
N ARG A 91 -7.28 -5.56 -20.91
CA ARG A 91 -6.72 -6.93 -20.93
C ARG A 91 -7.50 -7.90 -20.05
N TYR A 92 -7.90 -7.46 -18.87
CA TYR A 92 -8.71 -8.30 -17.97
C TYR A 92 -10.14 -8.46 -18.45
N GLY A 93 -10.66 -7.49 -19.21
CA GLY A 93 -11.92 -7.67 -19.96
C GLY A 93 -11.83 -8.78 -21.00
N ASP A 94 -10.74 -8.83 -21.77
CA ASP A 94 -10.49 -9.90 -22.75
C ASP A 94 -10.31 -11.27 -22.06
N ASP A 95 -9.55 -11.32 -20.95
CA ASP A 95 -9.35 -12.54 -20.16
C ASP A 95 -10.67 -13.05 -19.57
N ALA A 96 -11.49 -12.16 -19.00
CA ALA A 96 -12.81 -12.50 -18.49
C ALA A 96 -13.70 -13.08 -19.60
N ALA A 97 -13.69 -12.49 -20.80
CA ALA A 97 -14.46 -12.98 -21.93
C ALA A 97 -14.06 -14.41 -22.36
N ILE A 98 -12.75 -14.71 -22.40
CA ILE A 98 -12.24 -16.05 -22.73
C ILE A 98 -12.67 -17.08 -21.67
N ASN A 99 -12.68 -16.68 -20.40
CA ASN A 99 -13.03 -17.55 -19.29
C ASN A 99 -14.54 -17.58 -18.97
N GLY A 100 -15.37 -16.86 -19.73
CA GLY A 100 -16.82 -16.77 -19.50
C GLY A 100 -17.20 -16.05 -18.19
N LEU A 101 -16.32 -15.20 -17.67
CA LEU A 101 -16.54 -14.38 -16.48
C LEU A 101 -17.24 -13.06 -16.84
N THR A 102 -17.98 -12.50 -15.89
CA THR A 102 -18.59 -11.17 -16.03
C THR A 102 -17.54 -10.11 -15.73
N HIS A 103 -17.45 -9.09 -16.57
CA HIS A 103 -16.56 -7.95 -16.38
C HIS A 103 -17.33 -6.65 -16.62
N ASP A 104 -17.48 -5.84 -15.58
CA ASP A 104 -18.14 -4.54 -15.67
C ASP A 104 -17.09 -3.46 -15.90
N ARG A 105 -16.83 -3.17 -17.17
CA ARG A 105 -15.82 -2.17 -17.55
C ARG A 105 -16.10 -0.79 -16.95
N HIS A 106 -17.37 -0.40 -16.79
CA HIS A 106 -17.68 0.93 -16.28
C HIS A 106 -17.32 1.04 -14.80
N LEU A 107 -17.62 0.01 -14.01
CA LEU A 107 -17.20 -0.04 -12.60
C LEU A 107 -15.68 -0.08 -12.45
N GLU A 108 -14.98 -0.81 -13.32
CA GLU A 108 -13.52 -0.88 -13.32
C GLU A 108 -12.89 0.47 -13.67
N GLU A 109 -13.38 1.15 -14.71
CA GLU A 109 -12.94 2.51 -15.09
C GLU A 109 -13.20 3.51 -13.96
N ALA A 110 -14.36 3.44 -13.29
CA ALA A 110 -14.66 4.28 -12.13
C ALA A 110 -13.71 4.02 -10.95
N ALA A 111 -13.27 2.77 -10.75
CA ALA A 111 -12.27 2.44 -9.75
C ALA A 111 -10.90 3.03 -10.11
N VAL A 112 -10.49 2.96 -11.39
CA VAL A 112 -9.26 3.60 -11.88
C VAL A 112 -9.28 5.10 -11.60
N GLU A 113 -10.38 5.79 -11.93
CA GLU A 113 -10.53 7.22 -11.66
C GLU A 113 -10.39 7.55 -10.17
N MET A 114 -11.00 6.75 -9.29
CA MET A 114 -10.89 6.95 -7.86
C MET A 114 -9.45 6.78 -7.37
N PHE A 115 -8.76 5.72 -7.80
CA PHE A 115 -7.37 5.48 -7.39
C PHE A 115 -6.40 6.53 -7.93
N ALA A 116 -6.64 7.03 -9.15
CA ALA A 116 -5.91 8.15 -9.73
C ALA A 116 -6.04 9.42 -8.86
N ARG A 117 -7.27 9.75 -8.41
CA ARG A 117 -7.48 10.85 -7.45
C ARG A 117 -6.74 10.62 -6.13
N ALA A 118 -6.78 9.40 -5.59
CA ALA A 118 -6.08 9.05 -4.36
C ALA A 118 -4.56 9.27 -4.46
N VAL A 119 -3.94 9.00 -5.63
CA VAL A 119 -2.52 9.27 -5.90
C VAL A 119 -2.21 10.76 -5.82
N ILE A 120 -3.03 11.62 -6.43
CA ILE A 120 -2.88 13.07 -6.38
C ILE A 120 -3.07 13.59 -4.96
N GLU A 121 -4.14 13.20 -4.27
CA GLU A 121 -4.43 13.62 -2.90
C GLU A 121 -3.30 13.22 -1.93
N ALA A 122 -2.75 12.01 -2.08
CA ALA A 122 -1.59 11.58 -1.29
C ALA A 122 -0.34 12.42 -1.62
N GLY A 123 -0.14 12.80 -2.88
CA GLY A 123 0.96 13.65 -3.30
C GLY A 123 0.85 15.07 -2.73
N GLU A 124 -0.35 15.66 -2.74
CA GLU A 124 -0.63 16.96 -2.15
C GLU A 124 -0.40 16.95 -0.63
N HIS A 125 -0.89 15.92 0.07
CA HIS A 125 -0.61 15.73 1.50
C HIS A 125 0.89 15.63 1.78
N PHE A 126 1.62 14.86 0.97
CA PHE A 126 3.07 14.73 1.12
C PHE A 126 3.80 16.05 0.88
N LEU A 127 3.40 16.85 -0.10
CA LEU A 127 4.02 18.15 -0.37
C LEU A 127 3.71 19.19 0.73
N ALA A 128 2.52 19.11 1.33
CA ALA A 128 2.12 20.00 2.42
C ALA A 128 2.87 19.70 3.72
N ASP A 129 3.01 18.42 4.09
CA ASP A 129 3.83 17.99 5.23
C ASP A 129 4.54 16.66 4.93
N PRO A 130 5.80 16.72 4.43
CA PRO A 130 6.58 15.53 4.12
C PRO A 130 6.90 14.63 5.33
N ASN A 131 6.70 15.13 6.56
CA ASN A 131 7.00 14.40 7.79
C ASN A 131 5.75 13.92 8.54
N ALA A 132 4.53 14.22 8.04
CA ALA A 132 3.28 13.82 8.67
C ALA A 132 3.18 12.29 8.84
N ASP A 133 3.66 11.54 7.84
CA ASP A 133 3.80 10.10 7.94
C ASP A 133 5.05 9.77 8.75
N SER A 134 4.83 9.48 10.04
CA SER A 134 5.88 9.18 10.99
C SER A 134 6.80 8.11 10.43
N ARG A 135 8.10 8.43 10.31
CA ARG A 135 9.12 7.41 10.09
C ARG A 135 8.96 6.38 11.21
N SER A 136 8.68 5.12 10.86
CA SER A 136 8.62 4.06 11.85
C SER A 136 9.91 4.07 12.67
N PRO A 137 9.84 4.00 14.01
CA PRO A 137 11.03 4.09 14.84
C PRO A 137 11.97 2.94 14.51
N SER A 138 13.27 3.23 14.44
CA SER A 138 14.29 2.19 14.29
C SER A 138 14.28 1.23 15.49
N TRP A 139 14.73 -0.01 15.30
CA TRP A 139 14.86 -0.96 16.42
C TRP A 139 15.78 -0.47 17.54
N SER A 140 16.71 0.45 17.27
CA SER A 140 17.50 1.12 18.30
C SER A 140 16.67 2.12 19.09
N GLN A 141 15.80 2.92 18.43
CA GLN A 141 14.87 3.83 19.11
C GLN A 141 13.85 3.06 19.93
N VAL A 142 13.25 2.02 19.36
CA VAL A 142 12.29 1.15 20.08
C VAL A 142 12.93 0.55 21.34
N ARG A 143 14.18 0.06 21.26
CA ARG A 143 14.90 -0.47 22.44
C ARG A 143 15.27 0.59 23.47
N ALA A 144 15.50 1.83 23.04
CA ALA A 144 15.79 2.92 23.97
C ALA A 144 14.52 3.40 24.71
N GLU A 145 13.40 3.47 24.01
CA GLU A 145 12.12 3.95 24.55
C GLU A 145 11.32 2.86 25.28
N VAL A 146 11.46 1.60 24.85
CA VAL A 146 10.78 0.44 25.43
C VAL A 146 11.82 -0.69 25.67
N PRO A 147 12.69 -0.56 26.68
CA PRO A 147 13.78 -1.51 26.91
C PRO A 147 13.32 -2.93 27.24
N ASP A 148 12.15 -3.08 27.84
CA ASP A 148 11.54 -4.35 28.26
C ASP A 148 10.71 -5.02 27.15
N LEU A 149 10.65 -4.44 25.94
CA LEU A 149 9.89 -4.99 24.82
C LEU A 149 10.26 -6.46 24.49
N PRO A 150 11.54 -6.86 24.44
CA PRO A 150 11.90 -8.25 24.14
C PRO A 150 11.30 -9.24 25.14
N GLU A 151 11.31 -8.89 26.42
CA GLU A 151 10.79 -9.72 27.51
C GLU A 151 9.25 -9.79 27.45
N ARG A 152 8.60 -8.67 27.12
CA ARG A 152 7.14 -8.61 26.91
C ARG A 152 6.71 -9.47 25.73
N LEU A 153 7.44 -9.43 24.62
CA LEU A 153 7.18 -10.27 23.46
C LEU A 153 7.37 -11.76 23.78
N ALA A 154 8.44 -12.12 24.50
CA ALA A 154 8.66 -13.50 24.92
C ALA A 154 7.51 -14.02 25.79
N LYS A 155 7.08 -13.25 26.80
CA LYS A 155 5.94 -13.61 27.66
C LYS A 155 4.63 -13.74 26.90
N ALA A 156 4.37 -12.85 25.93
CA ALA A 156 3.17 -12.93 25.09
C ALA A 156 3.16 -14.23 24.26
N VAL A 157 4.29 -14.63 23.68
CA VAL A 157 4.42 -15.89 22.94
C VAL A 157 4.26 -17.11 23.85
N GLU A 158 4.83 -17.07 25.06
CA GLU A 158 4.65 -18.14 26.05
C GLU A 158 3.18 -18.27 26.47
N ALA A 159 2.49 -17.16 26.69
CA ALA A 159 1.07 -17.15 27.04
C ALA A 159 0.19 -17.68 25.90
N ASP A 160 0.47 -17.31 24.66
CA ASP A 160 -0.25 -17.78 23.46
C ASP A 160 -0.07 -19.29 23.27
N ARG A 161 1.14 -19.82 23.49
CA ARG A 161 1.42 -21.27 23.44
C ARG A 161 0.78 -22.07 24.57
N ALA A 162 0.43 -21.42 25.69
CA ALA A 162 -0.20 -22.04 26.84
C ALA A 162 -1.75 -22.07 26.74
N GLY A 163 -2.31 -21.37 25.75
CA GLY A 163 -3.71 -21.46 25.32
C GLY A 163 -3.90 -22.38 24.12
#